data_AF-A0A381YF85-F1
#
_entry.id   AF-A0A381YF85-F1
#
_cell.length_a   1.000
_cell.length_b   1.000
_cell.length_c   1.000
_cell.angle_alpha   90.00
_cell.angle_beta   90.00
_cell.angle_gamma   90.00
#
_symmetry.space_group_name_H-M   'P 1'
#
loop_
_entity.id
_entity.type
_entity.pdbx_description
1 polymer ?
#
loop_
_entity_poly.entity_id
_entity_poly.type
_entity_poly.pdbx_seq_one_letter_code
_entity_poly.pdbx_strand_id
1 'polypeptide(L)'
;QMGYLEKEVRHTNKSEKGHFDKAGVPAKKILKEFTFEELENIELGQKVTADIFETGDFVAVSGVSKGKGFAGHMKRHGFSGGRRSHGKNSVMRKAGSIGAGSDPSRVWPGTRMAGRMGNENVTVKNLEVTRVEKDKNLVFIKGAVPGAKNGIVFISKI
;
A
#
# COMPACT_ATOMS: atom_id res chain seq x y z
N GLN A 1 4.91 -12.67 13.38
CA GLN A 1 3.99 -11.50 13.31
C GLN A 1 4.67 -10.32 14.01
N MET A 2 4.57 -9.11 13.45
CA MET A 2 5.13 -7.89 14.02
C MET A 2 4.01 -6.87 14.33
N GLY A 3 4.21 -6.09 15.39
CA GLY A 3 3.25 -5.08 15.84
C GLY A 3 3.81 -3.65 15.80
N TYR A 4 3.03 -2.69 15.33
CA TYR A 4 3.39 -1.27 15.24
C TYR A 4 2.30 -0.38 15.84
N LEU A 5 2.72 0.74 16.46
CA LEU A 5 1.93 1.68 17.28
C LEU A 5 1.29 1.06 18.52
N GLU A 6 1.29 1.81 19.62
CA GLU A 6 0.62 1.39 20.86
C GLU A 6 -0.90 1.58 20.75
N LYS A 7 -1.64 0.67 21.39
CA LYS A 7 -3.09 0.70 21.49
C LYS A 7 -3.46 0.69 22.97
N GLU A 8 -4.31 1.63 23.38
CA GLU A 8 -4.77 1.68 24.77
C GLU A 8 -5.60 0.45 25.14
N VAL A 9 -5.48 0.02 26.39
CA VAL A 9 -6.16 -1.17 26.93
C VAL A 9 -7.68 -1.06 26.78
N ARG A 10 -8.24 0.14 26.96
CA ARG A 10 -9.69 0.39 26.81
C ARG A 10 -10.22 0.09 25.41
N HIS A 11 -9.38 0.24 24.39
CA HIS A 11 -9.74 -0.01 22.99
C HIS A 11 -9.42 -1.43 22.53
N THR A 12 -8.87 -2.27 23.41
CA THR A 12 -8.42 -3.63 23.10
C THR A 12 -9.49 -4.63 23.51
N ASN A 13 -9.87 -5.53 22.59
CA ASN A 13 -10.87 -6.56 22.90
C ASN A 13 -10.23 -7.70 23.73
N LYS A 14 -11.05 -8.55 24.37
CA LYS A 14 -10.54 -9.63 25.24
C LYS A 14 -9.67 -10.64 24.49
N SER A 15 -10.01 -10.95 23.23
CA SER A 15 -9.28 -11.92 22.40
C SER A 15 -7.88 -11.42 22.02
N GLU A 16 -7.78 -10.16 21.57
CA GLU A 16 -6.52 -9.46 21.30
C GLU A 16 -5.66 -9.41 22.57
N LYS A 17 -6.27 -9.10 23.73
CA LYS A 17 -5.57 -9.05 25.00
C LYS A 17 -4.92 -10.39 25.34
N GLY A 18 -5.66 -11.50 25.25
CA GLY A 18 -5.09 -12.83 25.49
C GLY A 18 -3.95 -13.19 24.55
N HIS A 19 -4.01 -12.77 23.28
CA HIS A 19 -2.93 -12.96 22.30
C HIS A 19 -1.66 -12.17 22.69
N PHE A 20 -1.81 -10.91 23.07
CA PHE A 20 -0.69 -10.06 23.49
C PHE A 20 -0.10 -10.46 24.85
N ASP A 21 -0.95 -10.89 25.80
CA ASP A 21 -0.54 -11.35 27.13
C ASP A 21 0.35 -12.61 27.01
N LYS A 22 0.03 -13.54 26.08
CA LYS A 22 0.87 -14.72 25.81
C LYS A 22 2.25 -14.35 25.27
N ALA A 23 2.34 -13.27 24.51
CA ALA A 23 3.61 -12.76 23.96
C ALA A 23 4.33 -11.78 24.91
N GLY A 24 3.75 -11.44 26.06
CA GLY A 24 4.35 -10.52 27.04
C GLY A 24 4.53 -9.08 26.55
N VAL A 25 3.78 -8.66 25.52
CA VAL A 25 3.93 -7.34 24.90
C VAL A 25 2.68 -6.47 25.08
N PRO A 26 2.82 -5.13 25.13
CA PRO A 26 1.66 -4.25 25.14
C PRO A 26 0.89 -4.33 23.82
N ALA A 27 -0.43 -4.11 23.88
CA ALA A 27 -1.31 -4.16 22.72
C ALA A 27 -0.85 -3.18 21.63
N LYS A 28 -0.76 -3.69 20.39
CA LYS A 28 -0.36 -2.90 19.22
C LYS A 28 -1.55 -2.66 18.29
N LYS A 29 -1.57 -1.49 17.64
CA LYS A 29 -2.68 -1.08 16.77
C LYS A 29 -2.65 -1.80 15.43
N ILE A 30 -1.45 -2.10 14.93
CA ILE A 30 -1.26 -2.69 13.61
C ILE A 30 -0.45 -3.95 13.77
N LEU A 31 -0.99 -5.04 13.24
CA LEU A 31 -0.32 -6.33 13.16
C LEU A 31 -0.08 -6.65 11.70
N LYS A 32 1.15 -7.06 11.37
CA LYS A 32 1.52 -7.51 10.03
C LYS A 32 2.40 -8.73 10.12
N GLU A 33 2.20 -9.64 9.19
CA GLU A 33 3.04 -10.82 9.02
C GLU A 33 4.06 -10.59 7.92
N PHE A 34 5.26 -11.09 8.18
CA PHE A 34 6.38 -11.09 7.26
C PHE A 34 6.81 -12.55 7.11
N THR A 35 7.09 -12.96 5.89
CA THR A 35 7.60 -14.30 5.57
C THR A 35 9.11 -14.28 5.72
N PHE A 36 9.66 -15.25 6.43
CA PHE A 36 11.09 -15.47 6.60
C PHE A 36 11.42 -16.90 6.17
N GLU A 37 12.61 -17.10 5.60
CA GLU A 37 13.09 -18.44 5.21
C GLU A 37 13.61 -19.21 6.43
N GLU A 38 14.29 -18.53 7.35
CA GLU A 38 14.77 -19.09 8.62
C GLU A 38 14.22 -18.28 9.80
N LEU A 39 13.65 -18.99 10.78
CA LEU A 39 13.05 -18.42 11.99
C LEU A 39 13.92 -18.63 13.24
N GLU A 40 15.12 -19.18 13.10
CA GLU A 40 15.87 -19.80 14.20
C GLU A 40 16.36 -18.83 15.28
N ASN A 41 16.23 -17.51 15.10
CA ASN A 41 16.75 -16.50 16.04
C ASN A 41 15.75 -15.39 16.41
N ILE A 42 14.43 -15.65 16.34
CA ILE A 42 13.41 -14.64 16.68
C ILE A 42 12.65 -15.06 17.93
N GLU A 43 12.80 -14.28 19.00
CA GLU A 43 12.08 -14.47 20.26
C GLU A 43 10.76 -13.67 20.29
N LEU A 44 9.77 -14.19 21.01
CA LEU A 44 8.53 -13.47 21.27
C LEU A 44 8.81 -12.22 22.13
N GLY A 45 8.34 -11.07 21.68
CA GLY A 45 8.52 -9.80 22.38
C GLY A 45 9.82 -9.05 22.05
N GLN A 46 10.66 -9.60 21.17
CA GLN A 46 11.83 -8.91 20.66
C GLN A 46 11.44 -7.59 19.98
N LYS A 47 12.12 -6.51 20.35
CA LYS A 47 11.96 -5.20 19.71
C LYS A 47 12.83 -5.13 18.47
N VAL A 48 12.21 -4.71 17.37
CA VAL A 48 12.88 -4.45 16.10
C VAL A 48 13.07 -2.95 15.93
N THR A 49 14.32 -2.52 15.74
CA THR A 49 14.74 -1.13 15.52
C THR A 49 15.14 -0.90 14.06
N ALA A 50 15.46 0.35 13.72
CA ALA A 50 15.94 0.70 12.37
C ALA A 50 17.32 0.09 12.03
N ASP A 51 17.97 -0.57 12.99
CA ASP A 51 19.31 -1.16 12.85
C ASP A 51 19.40 -2.28 11.83
N ILE A 52 18.26 -2.85 11.41
CA ILE A 52 18.18 -3.90 10.40
C ILE A 52 18.55 -3.38 9.00
N PHE A 53 18.46 -2.07 8.78
CA PHE A 53 18.77 -1.45 7.48
C PHE A 53 20.14 -0.80 7.51
N GLU A 54 20.87 -0.96 6.41
CA GLU A 54 22.14 -0.28 6.16
C GLU A 54 22.03 0.69 4.97
N THR A 55 22.93 1.67 4.94
CA THR A 55 23.02 2.59 3.80
C THR A 55 23.51 1.84 2.57
N GLY A 56 22.79 1.99 1.45
CA GLY A 56 23.04 1.26 0.20
C GLY A 56 22.12 0.05 0.00
N ASP A 57 21.34 -0.34 1.00
CA ASP A 57 20.38 -1.44 0.85
C ASP A 57 19.25 -1.10 -0.13
N PHE A 58 18.82 -2.11 -0.89
CA PHE A 58 17.61 -2.05 -1.70
C PHE A 58 16.42 -2.65 -0.96
N VAL A 59 15.32 -1.91 -0.92
CA VAL A 59 14.11 -2.28 -0.20
C VAL A 59 12.86 -2.20 -1.08
N ALA A 60 11.88 -3.03 -0.76
CA ALA A 60 10.51 -2.92 -1.23
C ALA A 60 9.66 -2.24 -0.15
N VAL A 61 8.94 -1.18 -0.53
CA VAL A 61 8.05 -0.45 0.36
C VAL A 61 6.60 -0.67 -0.06
N SER A 62 5.83 -1.27 0.84
CA SER A 62 4.40 -1.54 0.66
C SER A 62 3.56 -0.61 1.52
N GLY A 63 2.46 -0.10 0.98
CA GLY A 63 1.56 0.76 1.74
C GLY A 63 0.22 0.94 1.04
N VAL A 64 -0.72 1.56 1.75
CA VAL A 64 -2.02 1.92 1.17
C VAL A 64 -1.87 3.22 0.41
N SER A 65 -2.12 3.19 -0.90
CA SER A 65 -2.02 4.37 -1.76
C SER A 65 -3.06 5.44 -1.42
N LYS A 66 -2.77 6.71 -1.73
CA LYS A 66 -3.72 7.81 -1.54
C LYS A 66 -5.00 7.56 -2.35
N GLY A 67 -6.14 7.57 -1.67
CA GLY A 67 -7.46 7.46 -2.30
C GLY A 67 -7.77 8.67 -3.17
N LYS A 68 -8.35 8.43 -4.35
CA LYS A 68 -8.77 9.46 -5.32
C LYS A 68 -10.28 9.46 -5.57
N GLY A 69 -11.05 8.69 -4.79
CA GLY A 69 -12.50 8.54 -4.92
C GLY A 69 -12.91 7.79 -6.19
N PHE A 70 -14.11 8.08 -6.69
CA PHE A 70 -14.57 7.60 -8.00
C PHE A 70 -13.87 8.39 -9.11
N ALA A 71 -13.01 7.72 -9.87
CA ALA A 71 -12.25 8.33 -10.96
C ALA A 71 -12.81 7.89 -12.32
N GLY A 72 -12.99 8.86 -13.22
CA GLY A 72 -13.34 8.60 -14.62
C GLY A 72 -12.20 7.96 -15.42
N HIS A 73 -12.53 7.44 -16.61
CA HIS A 73 -11.63 6.66 -17.48
C HIS A 73 -10.28 7.32 -17.73
N MET A 74 -10.26 8.61 -18.06
CA MET A 74 -9.03 9.36 -18.35
C MET A 74 -8.08 9.40 -17.14
N LYS A 75 -8.60 9.69 -15.94
CA LYS A 75 -7.79 9.81 -14.72
C LYS A 75 -7.34 8.43 -14.22
N ARG A 76 -8.21 7.42 -14.31
CA ARG A 76 -7.97 6.08 -13.77
C ARG A 76 -7.03 5.25 -14.65
N HIS A 77 -7.19 5.32 -15.96
CA HIS A 77 -6.53 4.44 -16.93
C HIS A 77 -5.70 5.18 -17.98
N GLY A 78 -5.58 6.50 -17.90
CA GLY A 78 -4.81 7.30 -18.86
C GLY A 78 -5.44 7.40 -20.26
N PHE A 79 -6.75 7.17 -20.40
CA PHE A 79 -7.44 7.25 -21.69
C PHE A 79 -7.36 8.66 -22.29
N SER A 80 -7.20 8.74 -23.61
CA SER A 80 -7.30 9.99 -24.36
C SER A 80 -8.75 10.51 -24.39
N GLY A 81 -8.92 11.83 -24.42
CA GLY A 81 -10.23 12.44 -24.59
C GLY A 81 -10.65 12.53 -26.05
N GLY A 82 -11.95 12.67 -26.29
CA GLY A 82 -12.47 13.08 -27.60
C GLY A 82 -12.12 14.54 -27.93
N ARG A 83 -12.20 14.92 -29.20
CA ARG A 83 -12.05 16.32 -29.64
C ARG A 83 -13.02 17.23 -28.86
N ARG A 84 -12.53 18.43 -28.50
CA ARG A 84 -13.31 19.43 -27.76
C ARG A 84 -14.22 20.30 -28.65
N SER A 85 -13.86 20.46 -29.93
CA SER A 85 -14.59 21.27 -30.92
C SER A 85 -15.01 20.43 -32.13
N HIS A 86 -15.48 21.08 -33.20
CA HIS A 86 -15.95 20.47 -34.45
C HIS A 86 -17.17 19.53 -34.26
N GLY A 87 -18.26 20.07 -33.69
CA GLY A 87 -19.56 19.39 -33.64
C GLY A 87 -19.67 18.23 -32.65
N LYS A 88 -18.74 18.07 -31.71
CA LYS A 88 -18.80 17.02 -30.69
C LYS A 88 -19.72 17.38 -29.52
N ASN A 89 -20.77 16.60 -29.32
CA ASN A 89 -21.70 16.74 -28.20
C ASN A 89 -21.27 15.93 -26.97
N SER A 90 -20.79 16.61 -25.92
CA SER A 90 -20.61 16.09 -24.55
C SER A 90 -19.94 14.71 -24.39
N VAL A 91 -19.01 14.36 -25.29
CA VAL A 91 -18.31 13.06 -25.28
C VAL A 91 -16.80 13.16 -25.03
N MET A 92 -16.30 14.35 -24.70
CA MET A 92 -14.85 14.62 -24.55
C MET A 92 -14.17 13.72 -23.50
N ARG A 93 -14.89 13.30 -22.47
CA ARG A 93 -14.35 12.48 -21.36
C ARG A 93 -15.02 11.11 -21.23
N LYS A 94 -15.79 10.68 -22.24
CA LYS A 94 -16.44 9.36 -22.23
C LYS A 94 -15.43 8.25 -22.54
N ALA A 95 -15.79 7.01 -22.22
CA ALA A 95 -14.96 5.82 -22.45
C ALA A 95 -14.67 5.53 -23.93
N GLY A 96 -15.56 5.94 -24.83
CA GLY A 96 -15.59 5.44 -26.21
C GLY A 96 -16.38 4.13 -26.30
N SER A 97 -16.04 3.29 -27.28
CA SER A 97 -16.63 1.95 -27.38
C SER A 97 -16.10 1.04 -26.27
N ILE A 98 -16.95 0.14 -25.78
CA ILE A 98 -16.64 -0.82 -24.70
C ILE A 98 -16.75 -2.29 -25.15
N GLY A 99 -17.07 -2.54 -26.42
CA GLY A 99 -17.27 -3.88 -26.96
C GLY A 99 -17.40 -3.91 -28.48
N ALA A 100 -17.48 -5.10 -29.04
CA ALA A 100 -17.79 -5.34 -30.45
C ALA A 100 -19.30 -5.51 -30.67
N GLY A 101 -19.71 -5.75 -31.92
CA GLY A 101 -21.10 -5.98 -32.31
C GLY A 101 -21.60 -7.38 -31.93
N SER A 102 -22.21 -8.09 -32.90
CA SER A 102 -22.99 -9.31 -32.65
C SER A 102 -22.22 -10.48 -32.05
N ASP A 103 -20.92 -10.60 -32.34
CA ASP A 103 -20.04 -11.58 -31.69
C ASP A 103 -18.86 -10.81 -31.07
N PRO A 104 -18.71 -10.76 -29.73
CA PRO A 104 -19.29 -11.61 -28.68
C PRO A 104 -20.54 -11.04 -27.98
N SER A 105 -21.15 -9.95 -28.46
CA SER A 105 -22.35 -9.31 -27.86
C SER A 105 -22.27 -9.02 -26.34
N ARG A 106 -21.06 -8.92 -25.79
CA ARG A 106 -20.84 -8.71 -24.36
C ARG A 106 -19.55 -7.92 -24.11
N VAL A 107 -19.48 -7.32 -22.93
CA VAL A 107 -18.26 -6.68 -22.43
C VAL A 107 -17.40 -7.72 -21.72
N TRP A 108 -16.11 -7.76 -22.03
CA TRP A 108 -15.18 -8.69 -21.41
C TRP A 108 -14.93 -8.35 -19.93
N PRO A 109 -14.82 -9.34 -19.03
CA PRO A 109 -14.36 -9.12 -17.67
C PRO A 109 -13.00 -8.40 -17.65
N GLY A 110 -12.83 -7.44 -16.74
CA GLY A 110 -11.61 -6.63 -16.67
C GLY A 110 -11.54 -5.46 -17.65
N THR A 111 -12.59 -5.21 -18.44
CA THR A 111 -12.68 -4.01 -19.30
C THR A 111 -12.48 -2.74 -18.47
N ARG A 112 -11.56 -1.88 -18.91
CA ARG A 112 -11.14 -0.67 -18.17
C ARG A 112 -12.26 0.37 -18.13
N MET A 113 -12.95 0.46 -16.99
CA MET A 113 -14.03 1.41 -16.75
C MET A 113 -13.73 2.39 -15.62
N ALA A 114 -14.58 3.42 -15.48
CA ALA A 114 -14.55 4.33 -14.35
C ALA A 114 -14.83 3.56 -13.04
N GLY A 115 -14.33 4.07 -11.92
CA GLY A 115 -14.50 3.41 -10.63
C GLY A 115 -13.58 3.95 -9.57
N ARG A 116 -13.56 3.30 -8.40
CA ARG A 116 -12.66 3.67 -7.30
C ARG A 116 -11.20 3.58 -7.75
N MET A 117 -10.43 4.62 -7.45
CA MET A 117 -8.99 4.70 -7.73
C MET A 117 -8.20 5.01 -6.46
N GLY A 118 -7.11 4.29 -6.25
CA GLY A 118 -6.30 4.38 -5.04
C GLY A 118 -6.98 3.76 -3.82
N ASN A 119 -6.40 3.98 -2.63
CA ASN A 119 -6.77 3.25 -1.41
C ASN A 119 -6.66 1.72 -1.59
N GLU A 120 -5.61 1.32 -2.29
CA GLU A 120 -5.24 -0.07 -2.56
C GLU A 120 -3.82 -0.31 -2.06
N ASN A 121 -3.49 -1.56 -1.75
CA ASN A 121 -2.13 -1.93 -1.35
C ASN A 121 -1.22 -1.88 -2.59
N VAL A 122 -0.22 -1.02 -2.53
CA VAL A 122 0.78 -0.86 -3.60
C VAL A 122 2.15 -1.09 -3.01
N THR A 123 2.98 -1.81 -3.76
CA THR A 123 4.38 -2.06 -3.42
C THR A 123 5.27 -1.42 -4.47
N VAL A 124 6.17 -0.56 -4.03
CA VAL A 124 7.24 0.01 -4.86
C VAL A 124 8.50 -0.77 -4.53
N LYS A 125 9.11 -1.40 -5.54
CA LYS A 125 10.32 -2.22 -5.40
C LYS A 125 11.56 -1.40 -5.73
N ASN A 126 12.73 -1.89 -5.31
CA ASN A 126 14.06 -1.38 -5.64
C ASN A 126 14.27 0.09 -5.24
N LEU A 127 13.80 0.48 -4.05
CA LEU A 127 14.12 1.77 -3.48
C LEU A 127 15.42 1.69 -2.67
N GLU A 128 16.28 2.69 -2.80
CA GLU A 128 17.60 2.73 -2.16
C GLU A 128 17.51 3.41 -0.78
N VAL A 129 18.11 2.79 0.23
CA VAL A 129 18.28 3.39 1.56
C VAL A 129 19.50 4.29 1.55
N THR A 130 19.29 5.59 1.76
CA THR A 130 20.36 6.61 1.67
C THR A 130 21.01 6.92 3.02
N ARG A 131 20.23 6.88 4.10
CA ARG A 131 20.69 7.22 5.45
C ARG A 131 19.82 6.49 6.47
N VAL A 132 20.44 6.04 7.55
CA VAL A 132 19.76 5.46 8.71
C VAL A 132 20.25 6.17 9.97
N GLU A 133 19.34 6.73 10.76
CA GLU A 133 19.64 7.27 12.09
C GLU A 133 19.09 6.31 13.14
N LYS A 134 20.00 5.50 13.70
CA LYS A 134 19.69 4.43 14.66
C LYS A 134 19.11 4.99 15.96
N ASP A 135 19.68 6.06 16.50
CA ASP A 135 19.25 6.69 17.75
C ASP A 135 17.81 7.21 17.71
N LYS A 136 17.35 7.64 16.52
CA LYS A 136 16.01 8.22 16.32
C LYS A 136 15.05 7.26 15.61
N ASN A 137 15.49 6.06 15.25
CA ASN A 137 14.75 5.11 14.44
C ASN A 137 14.21 5.71 13.12
N LEU A 138 15.04 6.47 12.40
CA LEU A 138 14.69 7.08 11.12
C LEU A 138 15.41 6.40 9.96
N VAL A 139 14.66 6.10 8.91
CA VAL A 139 15.19 5.52 7.66
C VAL A 139 14.85 6.46 6.51
N PHE A 140 15.87 6.88 5.77
CA PHE A 140 15.74 7.78 4.62
C PHE A 140 15.83 6.97 3.32
N ILE A 141 14.73 6.95 2.57
CA ILE A 141 14.59 6.18 1.33
C ILE A 141 14.57 7.15 0.15
N LYS A 142 15.36 6.85 -0.87
CA LYS A 142 15.37 7.60 -2.13
C LYS A 142 14.20 7.19 -3.00
N GLY A 143 13.26 8.10 -3.19
CA GLY A 143 12.12 7.92 -4.09
C GLY A 143 10.77 8.16 -3.42
N ALA A 144 9.70 7.84 -4.16
CA ALA A 144 8.33 8.03 -3.68
C ALA A 144 7.81 6.78 -2.98
N VAL A 145 7.26 6.98 -1.79
CA VAL A 145 6.64 5.94 -0.97
C VAL A 145 5.11 5.97 -1.13
N PRO A 146 4.44 4.81 -1.23
CA PRO A 146 2.99 4.77 -1.34
C PRO A 146 2.30 5.26 -0.06
N GLY A 147 1.34 6.18 -0.22
CA GLY A 147 0.45 6.62 0.85
C GLY A 147 0.51 8.11 1.15
N ALA A 148 -0.27 8.50 2.16
CA ALA A 148 -0.29 9.88 2.65
C ALA A 148 0.83 10.15 3.67
N LYS A 149 1.08 11.43 3.96
CA LYS A 149 1.95 11.80 5.07
C LYS A 149 1.40 11.17 6.36
N ASN A 150 2.29 10.63 7.19
CA ASN A 150 1.95 9.85 8.40
C ASN A 150 1.17 8.56 8.13
N GLY A 151 1.11 8.09 6.88
CA GLY A 151 0.59 6.77 6.54
C GLY A 151 1.53 5.67 7.02
N ILE A 152 0.97 4.51 7.34
CA ILE A 152 1.77 3.33 7.69
C ILE A 152 2.25 2.65 6.42
N VAL A 153 3.53 2.30 6.43
CA VAL A 153 4.20 1.56 5.36
C VAL A 153 4.96 0.40 5.96
N PHE A 154 5.11 -0.65 5.16
CA PHE A 154 5.85 -1.84 5.49
C PHE A 154 7.07 -1.89 4.58
N ILE A 155 8.24 -2.07 5.17
CA ILE A 155 9.51 -2.09 4.45
C ILE A 155 10.06 -3.52 4.58
N SER A 156 10.41 -4.11 3.45
CA SER A 156 11.10 -5.41 3.40
C SER A 156 12.36 -5.27 2.56
N LYS A 157 13.44 -5.91 2.98
CA LYS A 157 14.66 -6.05 2.16
C LYS A 157 14.36 -6.96 0.96
N ILE A 158 14.96 -6.66 -0.18
CA ILE A 158 14.89 -7.47 -1.41
C ILE A 158 16.15 -8.33 -1.50
#